data_AF-A0A1I6WDA6-F1
#
_entry.id   AF-A0A1I6WDA6-F1
#
_cell.length_a   1.000
_cell.length_b   1.000
_cell.length_c   1.000
_cell.angle_alpha   90.00
_cell.angle_beta   90.00
_cell.angle_gamma   90.00
#
_symmetry.space_group_name_H-M   'P 1'
#
loop_
_entity.id
_entity.type
_entity.pdbx_description
1 polymer ?
#
loop_
_entity_poly.entity_id
_entity_poly.type
_entity_poly.pdbx_seq_one_letter_code
_entity_poly.pdbx_strand_id
1 'polypeptide(L)' 'MGNPQVQLYQTLVTHFGSQENTATALLVKQPAVSGWVCGTKKMSAQTALRAERATQGAFKASDLCPALKEFQNLSA' A
#
# COMPACT_ATOMS: atom_id res chain seq x y z
N MET A 1 0.78 -15.39 12.93
CA MET A 1 -0.05 -15.23 11.73
C MET A 1 0.46 -14.01 10.99
N GLY A 2 1.12 -14.19 9.84
CA GLY A 2 1.77 -13.09 9.11
C GLY A 2 0.75 -12.12 8.54
N ASN A 3 1.08 -10.83 8.53
CA ASN A 3 0.25 -9.81 7.89
C ASN A 3 0.15 -10.10 6.38
N PRO A 4 -1.04 -10.47 5.83
CA PRO A 4 -1.16 -10.88 4.44
C PRO A 4 -0.89 -9.75 3.44
N GLN A 5 -0.95 -8.49 3.88
CA GLN A 5 -0.59 -7.34 3.04
C GLN A 5 0.93 -7.27 2.77
N VAL A 6 1.78 -7.92 3.57
CA VAL A 6 3.25 -7.88 3.43
C VAL A 6 3.72 -8.37 2.07
N GLN A 7 3.10 -9.43 1.54
CA GLN A 7 3.43 -9.92 0.19
C GLN A 7 3.01 -8.93 -0.88
N LEU A 8 1.82 -8.32 -0.73
CA LEU A 8 1.34 -7.30 -1.66
C LEU A 8 2.23 -6.05 -1.66
N TYR A 9 2.71 -5.63 -0.49
CA TYR A 9 3.66 -4.52 -0.37
C TYR A 9 5.01 -4.85 -1.02
N GLN A 10 5.50 -6.10 -0.92
CA GLN A 10 6.70 -6.53 -1.63
C GLN A 10 6.50 -6.46 -3.14
N THR A 11 5.38 -6.98 -3.66
CA THR A 11 5.07 -6.92 -5.10
C THR A 11 4.93 -5.48 -5.59
N LEU A 12 4.33 -4.59 -4.79
CA LEU A 12 4.26 -3.17 -5.08
C LEU A 12 5.66 -2.54 -5.18
N VAL A 13 6.55 -2.87 -4.23
CA VAL A 13 7.93 -2.39 -4.23
C VAL A 13 8.70 -2.90 -5.45
N THR A 14 8.53 -4.19 -5.81
CA THR A 14 9.12 -4.76 -7.02
C THR A 14 8.59 -4.09 -8.29
N HIS A 15 7.31 -3.74 -8.34
CA HIS A 15 6.72 -3.02 -9.48
C HIS A 15 7.36 -1.64 -9.70
N PHE A 16 7.70 -0.92 -8.64
CA PHE A 16 8.45 0.35 -8.72
C PHE A 16 9.99 0.16 -8.78
N GLY A 17 10.47 -1.08 -8.63
CA GLY A 17 11.88 -1.47 -8.65
C GLY A 17 12.62 -1.32 -7.32
N SER A 18 12.23 -0.37 -6.45
CA SER A 18 12.87 -0.18 -5.14
C SER A 18 11.95 0.46 -4.10
N GLN A 19 12.32 0.36 -2.82
CA GLN A 19 11.57 1.00 -1.73
C GLN A 19 11.63 2.53 -1.83
N GLU A 20 12.74 3.09 -2.32
CA GLU A 20 12.90 4.54 -2.55
C GLU A 20 12.03 5.02 -3.71
N ASN A 21 12.00 4.28 -4.83
CA ASN A 21 11.14 4.60 -5.97
C ASN A 21 9.67 4.54 -5.57
N THR A 22 9.30 3.52 -4.79
CA THR A 22 7.95 3.39 -4.22
C THR A 22 7.62 4.58 -3.33
N ALA A 23 8.54 4.99 -2.46
CA ALA A 23 8.33 6.12 -1.57
C ALA A 23 8.08 7.42 -2.35
N THR A 24 8.89 7.65 -3.38
CA THR A 24 8.76 8.80 -4.30
C THR A 24 7.43 8.76 -5.05
N ALA A 25 7.07 7.61 -5.65
CA ALA A 25 5.82 7.45 -6.39
C ALA A 25 4.57 7.66 -5.52
N LEU A 26 4.63 7.25 -4.25
CA LEU A 26 3.51 7.36 -3.30
C LEU A 26 3.54 8.66 -2.47
N LEU A 27 4.54 9.52 -2.68
CA LEU A 27 4.78 10.74 -1.91
C LEU A 27 4.82 10.47 -0.39
N VAL A 28 5.60 9.47 0.00
CA VAL A 28 5.88 9.09 1.39
C VAL A 28 7.39 9.02 1.63
N LYS A 29 7.80 8.78 2.89
CA LYS A 29 9.21 8.53 3.22
C LYS A 29 9.54 7.04 3.08
N GLN A 30 10.74 6.70 2.62
CA GLN A 30 11.20 5.30 2.47
C GLN A 30 11.05 4.45 3.75
N PRO A 31 11.27 4.97 4.97
CA PRO A 31 11.03 4.19 6.20
C PRO A 31 9.57 3.75 6.39
N ALA A 32 8.60 4.48 5.81
CA ALA A 32 7.21 4.05 5.82
C ALA A 32 7.03 2.80 4.95
N VAL A 33 7.67 2.77 3.78
CA VAL A 33 7.69 1.61 2.87
C VAL A 33 8.30 0.42 3.58
N SER A 34 9.50 0.57 4.17
CA SER A 34 10.17 -0.46 4.97
C SER A 34 9.25 -1.02 6.06
N GLY A 35 8.53 -0.16 6.78
CA GLY A 35 7.55 -0.60 7.79
C GLY A 35 6.44 -1.50 7.24
N TRP A 36 5.99 -1.26 6.00
CA TRP A 36 5.00 -2.10 5.33
C TRP A 36 5.60 -3.45 4.92
N VAL A 37 6.77 -3.44 4.30
CA VAL A 37 7.45 -4.67 3.83
C VAL A 37 7.84 -5.58 5.00
N CYS A 38 8.22 -4.99 6.13
CA CYS A 38 8.52 -5.72 7.37
C CYS A 38 7.25 -6.10 8.17
N GLY A 39 6.07 -5.63 7.75
CA GLY A 39 4.79 -5.89 8.43
C GLY A 39 4.59 -5.18 9.76
N THR A 40 5.48 -4.26 10.13
CA THR A 40 5.40 -3.48 11.39
C THR A 40 4.38 -2.35 11.31
N LYS A 41 4.12 -1.84 10.10
CA LYS A 41 3.13 -0.80 9.83
C LYS A 41 2.20 -1.23 8.71
N LYS A 42 1.01 -0.64 8.68
CA LYS A 42 0.04 -0.79 7.58
C LYS A 42 -0.03 0.51 6.77
N MET A 43 -0.44 0.38 5.51
CA MET A 43 -0.69 1.53 4.65
C MET A 43 -1.99 2.22 5.05
N SER A 44 -1.98 3.57 5.10
CA SER A 44 -3.19 4.35 5.32
C SER A 44 -4.03 4.42 4.05
N ALA A 45 -5.32 4.74 4.19
CA ALA A 45 -6.25 4.87 3.07
C ALA A 45 -5.76 5.85 1.99
N GLN A 46 -5.25 7.02 2.41
CA GLN A 46 -4.70 8.04 1.51
C GLN A 46 -3.53 7.49 0.67
N THR A 47 -2.61 6.74 1.31
CA THR A 47 -1.46 6.18 0.61
C THR A 47 -1.86 5.02 -0.30
N ALA A 48 -2.85 4.21 0.11
CA ALA A 48 -3.39 3.14 -0.73
C ALA A 48 -4.05 3.67 -2.00
N LEU A 49 -4.80 4.78 -1.91
CA LEU A 49 -5.37 5.47 -3.07
C LEU A 49 -4.28 6.05 -3.99
N ARG A 50 -3.20 6.60 -3.42
CA ARG A 50 -2.05 7.04 -4.22
C ARG A 50 -1.39 5.87 -4.95
N ALA A 51 -1.27 4.72 -4.30
CA ALA A 51 -0.70 3.53 -4.91
C ALA A 51 -1.56 3.01 -6.06
N GLU A 52 -2.87 2.98 -5.90
CA GLU A 52 -3.78 2.61 -6.99
C GLU A 52 -3.64 3.56 -8.19
N ARG A 53 -3.58 4.88 -7.96
CA ARG A 53 -3.40 5.86 -9.04
C ARG A 53 -2.02 5.75 -9.70
N ALA A 54 -0.96 5.64 -8.90
CA ALA A 54 0.42 5.55 -9.39
C ALA A 54 0.69 4.25 -10.17
N THR A 55 -0.05 3.19 -9.87
CA THR A 55 0.04 1.90 -10.57
C THR A 55 -1.04 1.72 -11.63
N GLN A 56 -1.79 2.79 -11.96
CA GLN A 56 -2.88 2.79 -12.94
C GLN A 56 -3.91 1.67 -12.70
N GLY A 57 -4.17 1.34 -11.43
CA GLY A 57 -5.13 0.33 -11.02
C GLY A 57 -4.60 -1.10 -10.94
N ALA A 58 -3.31 -1.35 -11.15
CA ALA A 58 -2.70 -2.67 -10.98
C ALA A 58 -2.76 -3.16 -9.52
N PHE A 59 -2.72 -2.24 -8.56
CA PHE A 59 -2.93 -2.53 -7.14
C PHE A 59 -4.13 -1.74 -6.63
N LYS A 60 -5.17 -2.43 -6.13
CA LYS A 60 -6.35 -1.75 -5.60
C LYS A 60 -6.12 -1.22 -4.18
N ALA A 61 -6.65 -0.04 -3.91
CA ALA A 61 -6.52 0.58 -2.60
C ALA A 61 -7.17 -0.27 -1.48
N SER A 62 -8.25 -0.99 -1.80
CA SER A 62 -8.94 -1.92 -0.90
C SER A 62 -8.10 -3.15 -0.51
N ASP A 63 -7.20 -3.59 -1.39
CA ASP A 63 -6.33 -4.75 -1.13
C ASP A 63 -5.11 -4.34 -0.29
N LEU A 64 -4.59 -3.13 -0.54
CA LEU A 64 -3.51 -2.53 0.24
C LEU A 64 -3.97 -2.09 1.63
N CYS A 65 -5.22 -1.65 1.78
CA CYS A 65 -5.78 -1.19 3.04
C CYS A 65 -7.16 -1.85 3.27
N PRO A 66 -7.25 -2.96 4.01
CA PRO A 66 -8.53 -3.64 4.26
C PRO A 66 -9.56 -2.76 4.96
N ALA A 67 -9.11 -1.80 5.79
CA ALA A 67 -9.99 -0.86 6.45
C ALA A 67 -10.78 0.01 5.46
N LEU A 68 -10.21 0.31 4.27
CA LEU A 68 -10.95 0.99 3.20
C LEU A 68 -12.14 0.17 2.71
N LYS A 69 -12.00 -1.17 2.66
CA LYS A 69 -13.07 -2.08 2.27
C LYS A 69 -14.22 -2.06 3.30
N GLU A 70 -13.89 -1.92 4.59
CA GLU A 70 -14.89 -1.77 5.65
C GLU A 70 -15.59 -0.41 5.58
N PHE A 71 -14.88 0.68 5.29
CA PHE A 71 -15.47 2.01 5.13
C PHE A 71 -16.40 2.13 3.91
N GLN A 72 -16.10 1.42 2.81
CA GLN A 72 -16.97 1.43 1.62
C GLN A 72 -18.34 0.80 1.87
N ASN A 73 -18.44 -0.11 2.84
CA ASN A 73 -19.71 -0.74 3.21
C ASN A 73 -20.58 0.10 4.16
N LEU A 74 -20.08 1.24 4.65
CA LEU A 74 -20.77 2.13 5.60
C LEU A 74 -21.47 3.32 4.95
N SER A 75 -21.32 3.52 3.63
CA SER A 75 -22.14 4.48 2.89
C SER A 75 -23.47 3.83 2.48
N ALA A 76 -24.40 3.75 3.42
CA ALA A 76 -25.81 3.45 3.19
C ALA A 76 -26.66 4.63 3.65
#